data_AF-A0A482WH92-F1
#
_entry.id   AF-A0A482WH92-F1
#
_cell.length_a   1.000
_cell.length_b   1.000
_cell.length_c   1.000
_cell.angle_alpha   90.00
_cell.angle_beta   90.00
_cell.angle_gamma   90.00
#
_symmetry.space_group_name_H-M   'P 1'
#
loop_
_entity.id
_entity.type
_entity.pdbx_description
1 polymer ?
#
loop_
_entity_poly.entity_id
_entity_poly.type
_entity_poly.pdbx_seq_one_letter_code
_entity_poly.pdbx_strand_id
1 'polypeptide(L)'
;MIKKLHHSCSPESISDDLKNQGYKVLEVVNKLKWKTKEPLDMFLISFSCEEDVKKIFELKTVLGCKVEVENNKEAKLIAQCKRCQAYGHTQKYCNMEPRCVKCAGKHSTNDCKKPNDATPKCVHCGEAHPASYRGVLWLLNCRKSEMQLKK
;
A
#
# COMPACT_ATOMS: atom_id res chain seq x y z
N MET A 1 6.70 -1.65 -12.82
CA MET A 1 7.49 -0.54 -12.24
C MET A 1 8.92 -0.76 -12.64
N ILE A 2 9.59 0.24 -13.20
CA ILE A 2 10.99 0.17 -13.60
C ILE A 2 11.85 0.84 -12.53
N LYS A 3 12.92 0.16 -12.12
CA LYS A 3 13.95 0.67 -11.22
C LYS A 3 15.30 0.78 -11.92
N LYS A 4 16.23 1.51 -11.29
CA LYS A 4 17.62 1.72 -11.76
C LYS A 4 17.68 2.53 -13.05
N LEU A 5 16.74 3.44 -13.24
CA LEU A 5 16.74 4.37 -14.36
C LEU A 5 16.81 5.79 -13.79
N HIS A 6 17.85 6.54 -14.16
CA HIS A 6 18.10 7.84 -13.55
C HIS A 6 16.95 8.82 -13.80
N HIS A 7 16.58 9.59 -12.79
CA HIS A 7 15.45 10.51 -12.85
C HIS A 7 15.57 11.62 -13.90
N SER A 8 16.78 11.87 -14.44
CA SER A 8 16.98 12.80 -15.56
C SER A 8 16.38 12.29 -16.88
N CYS A 9 16.09 11.00 -17.01
CA CYS A 9 15.41 10.47 -18.19
C CYS A 9 13.98 11.03 -18.26
N SER A 10 13.63 11.63 -19.40
CA SER A 10 12.29 12.16 -19.60
C SER A 10 11.28 11.02 -19.79
N PRO A 11 10.06 11.13 -19.25
CA PRO A 11 9.00 10.13 -19.45
C PRO A 11 8.66 9.90 -20.93
N GLU A 12 8.75 10.95 -21.73
CA GLU A 12 8.50 10.92 -23.18
C GLU A 12 9.51 10.00 -23.89
N SER A 13 10.81 10.22 -23.66
CA SER A 13 11.86 9.37 -24.27
C SER A 13 11.74 7.91 -23.83
N ILE A 14 11.37 7.65 -22.58
CA ILE A 14 11.12 6.28 -22.08
C ILE A 14 9.93 5.66 -22.81
N SER A 15 8.84 6.42 -22.98
CA SER A 15 7.66 5.97 -23.72
C SER A 15 7.99 5.65 -25.18
N ASP A 16 8.73 6.52 -25.86
CA ASP A 16 9.13 6.30 -27.26
C ASP A 16 10.05 5.08 -27.42
N ASP A 17 11.05 4.92 -26.55
CA ASP A 17 11.92 3.75 -26.56
C ASP A 17 11.13 2.44 -26.41
N LEU A 18 10.19 2.39 -25.46
CA LEU A 18 9.35 1.21 -25.24
C LEU A 18 8.40 0.95 -26.42
N LYS A 19 7.85 2.00 -27.04
CA LYS A 19 7.04 1.86 -28.26
C LYS A 19 7.87 1.34 -29.43
N ASN A 20 9.11 1.81 -29.59
CA ASN A 20 10.04 1.34 -30.61
C ASN A 20 10.45 -0.12 -30.40
N GLN A 21 10.53 -0.58 -29.14
CA GLN A 21 10.72 -1.99 -28.79
C GLN A 21 9.44 -2.85 -29.00
N GLY A 22 8.34 -2.24 -29.45
CA GLY A 22 7.08 -2.91 -29.76
C GLY A 22 6.21 -3.19 -28.53
N TYR A 23 6.28 -2.34 -27.49
CA TYR A 23 5.35 -2.37 -26.36
C TYR A 23 4.26 -1.31 -26.50
N LYS A 24 3.02 -1.68 -26.19
CA LYS A 24 1.89 -0.74 -26.10
C LYS A 24 1.86 -0.04 -24.74
N VAL A 25 2.59 1.06 -24.61
CA VAL A 25 2.63 1.90 -23.40
C VAL A 25 1.53 2.95 -23.41
N LEU A 26 0.78 3.04 -22.31
CA LEU A 26 -0.26 4.05 -22.08
C LEU A 26 0.30 5.29 -21.38
N GLU A 27 1.07 5.09 -20.31
CA GLU A 27 1.55 6.18 -19.46
C GLU A 27 2.90 5.84 -18.81
N VAL A 28 3.76 6.85 -18.65
CA VAL A 28 5.02 6.78 -17.92
C VAL A 28 5.07 7.92 -16.90
N VAL A 29 5.30 7.61 -15.64
CA VAL A 29 5.31 8.58 -14.53
C VAL A 29 6.53 8.38 -13.65
N ASN A 30 7.29 9.44 -13.39
CA ASN A 30 8.39 9.39 -12.43
C ASN A 30 7.87 9.32 -10.99
N LYS A 31 8.40 8.41 -10.17
CA LYS A 31 8.08 8.34 -8.75
C LYS A 31 8.82 9.44 -7.99
N LEU A 32 8.09 10.20 -7.18
CA LEU A 32 8.67 11.21 -6.31
C LEU A 32 8.77 10.70 -4.87
N LYS A 33 9.78 11.17 -4.12
CA LYS A 33 9.83 11.00 -2.67
C LYS A 33 8.59 11.63 -2.03
N TRP A 34 7.96 10.90 -1.12
CA TRP A 34 6.69 11.33 -0.50
C TRP A 34 6.76 12.73 0.14
N LYS A 35 7.81 12.96 0.94
CA LYS A 35 7.99 14.19 1.73
C LYS A 35 8.58 15.34 0.91
N THR A 36 9.74 15.13 0.30
CA THR A 36 10.53 16.19 -0.36
C THR A 36 10.11 16.46 -1.80
N LYS A 37 9.29 15.58 -2.39
CA LYS A 37 8.88 15.63 -3.82
C LYS A 37 10.03 15.57 -4.81
N GLU A 38 11.23 15.25 -4.35
CA GLU A 38 12.38 15.00 -5.22
C GLU A 38 12.13 13.75 -6.08
N PRO A 39 12.58 13.75 -7.34
CA PRO A 39 12.40 12.61 -8.22
C PRO A 39 13.31 11.44 -7.81
N LEU A 40 12.84 10.22 -8.08
CA LEU A 40 13.55 8.98 -7.79
C LEU A 40 14.01 8.33 -9.10
N ASP A 41 15.02 7.47 -9.01
CA ASP A 41 15.51 6.67 -10.14
C ASP A 41 14.58 5.47 -10.44
N MET A 42 13.27 5.74 -10.48
CA MET A 42 12.20 4.76 -10.60
C MET A 42 10.99 5.36 -11.33
N PHE A 43 10.46 4.62 -12.28
CA PHE A 43 9.32 5.02 -13.10
C PHE A 43 8.17 4.01 -12.99
N LEU A 44 6.95 4.52 -12.87
CA LEU A 44 5.73 3.75 -13.04
C LEU A 44 5.36 3.77 -14.52
N ILE A 45 5.13 2.59 -15.08
CA ILE A 45 4.72 2.45 -16.47
C ILE A 45 3.44 1.66 -16.50
N SER A 46 2.47 2.19 -17.23
CA SER A 46 1.16 1.61 -17.47
C SER A 46 1.15 1.10 -18.90
N PHE A 47 0.91 -0.20 -19.07
CA PHE A 47 0.82 -0.86 -20.37
C PHE A 47 -0.65 -1.12 -20.73
N SER A 48 -0.94 -1.28 -22.03
CA SER A 48 -2.24 -1.74 -22.49
C SER A 48 -2.52 -3.15 -21.95
N CYS A 49 -3.81 -3.46 -21.72
CA CYS A 49 -4.24 -4.80 -21.28
C CYS A 49 -3.99 -5.89 -22.34
N GLU A 50 -3.69 -5.50 -23.58
CA GLU A 50 -3.35 -6.40 -24.68
C GLU A 50 -1.93 -6.97 -24.59
N GLU A 51 -1.06 -6.39 -23.75
CA GLU A 51 0.36 -6.79 -23.67
C GLU A 51 0.54 -8.04 -22.80
N ASP A 52 1.45 -8.92 -23.22
CA ASP A 52 1.81 -10.09 -22.43
C ASP A 52 2.66 -9.69 -21.22
N VAL A 53 2.17 -10.05 -20.03
CA VAL A 53 2.81 -9.73 -18.75
C VAL A 53 4.21 -10.34 -18.66
N LYS A 54 4.45 -11.54 -19.20
CA LYS A 54 5.77 -12.20 -19.15
C LYS A 54 6.79 -11.40 -19.95
N LYS A 55 6.41 -10.94 -21.14
CA LYS A 55 7.27 -10.11 -22.01
C LYS A 55 7.69 -8.82 -21.29
N ILE A 56 6.78 -8.19 -20.55
CA ILE A 56 7.07 -6.98 -19.75
C ILE A 56 8.11 -7.27 -18.67
N PHE A 57 8.06 -8.43 -18.00
CA PHE A 57 9.05 -8.80 -16.99
C PHE A 57 10.41 -9.19 -17.56
N GLU A 58 10.47 -9.59 -18.83
CA GLU A 58 11.72 -9.92 -19.53
C GLU A 58 12.46 -8.68 -20.04
N LEU A 59 11.85 -7.49 -19.98
CA LEU A 59 12.47 -6.21 -20.32
C LEU A 59 13.67 -5.95 -19.39
N LYS A 60 14.86 -5.90 -19.99
CA LYS A 60 16.14 -5.66 -19.27
C LYS A 60 16.77 -4.31 -19.57
N THR A 61 16.35 -3.65 -20.64
CA THR A 61 17.01 -2.45 -21.15
C THR A 61 15.99 -1.41 -21.59
N VAL A 62 16.18 -0.17 -21.17
CA VAL A 62 15.41 1.01 -21.59
C VAL A 62 16.40 2.14 -21.86
N LEU A 63 16.31 2.80 -23.02
CA LEU A 63 17.25 3.85 -23.45
C LEU A 63 18.72 3.39 -23.41
N GLY A 64 18.98 2.10 -23.65
CA GLY A 64 20.32 1.52 -23.54
C GLY A 64 20.84 1.34 -22.10
N CYS A 65 20.07 1.74 -21.08
CA CYS A 65 20.40 1.51 -19.67
C CYS A 65 19.82 0.19 -19.18
N LYS A 66 20.59 -0.54 -18.37
CA LYS A 66 20.13 -1.76 -17.71
C LYS A 66 19.14 -1.42 -16.60
N VAL A 67 17.94 -1.97 -16.69
CA VAL A 67 16.85 -1.72 -15.76
C VAL A 67 16.36 -2.98 -15.08
N GLU A 68 15.57 -2.80 -14.02
CA GLU A 68 14.91 -3.88 -13.30
C GLU A 68 13.40 -3.63 -13.27
N VAL A 69 12.62 -4.60 -13.74
CA VAL A 69 11.16 -4.53 -13.75
C VAL A 69 10.61 -5.27 -12.55
N GLU A 70 9.82 -4.57 -11.74
CA GLU A 70 9.10 -5.14 -10.61
C GLU A 70 7.62 -4.85 -10.69
N ASN A 71 6.83 -5.74 -10.09
CA ASN A 71 5.40 -5.51 -9.93
C ASN A 71 5.16 -4.33 -8.99
N ASN A 72 4.24 -3.44 -9.38
CA ASN A 72 3.76 -2.40 -8.48
C ASN A 72 2.90 -3.07 -7.41
N LYS A 73 3.44 -3.23 -6.20
CA LYS A 73 2.72 -3.84 -5.08
C LYS A 73 1.68 -2.86 -4.58
N GLU A 74 0.44 -3.03 -5.01
CA GLU A 74 -0.69 -2.39 -4.35
C GLU A 74 -0.81 -2.94 -2.93
N ALA A 75 -0.76 -2.06 -1.94
CA ALA A 75 -1.06 -2.46 -0.57
C ALA A 75 -2.57 -2.75 -0.51
N LYS A 76 -2.97 -4.02 -0.69
CA LYS A 76 -4.35 -4.51 -0.51
C LYS A 76 -4.71 -4.51 0.97
N LEU A 77 -4.77 -3.31 1.54
CA LEU A 77 -5.13 -3.08 2.92
C LEU A 77 -6.66 -3.13 3.02
N ILE A 78 -7.19 -4.16 3.68
CA ILE A 78 -8.60 -4.23 4.03
C ILE A 78 -8.95 -2.96 4.82
N ALA A 79 -10.06 -2.31 4.46
CA ALA A 79 -10.54 -1.12 5.13
C ALA A 79 -10.78 -1.42 6.61
N GLN A 80 -10.23 -0.57 7.49
CA GLN A 80 -10.49 -0.62 8.92
C GLN A 80 -11.48 0.48 9.28
N CYS A 81 -12.56 0.12 9.96
CA CYS A 81 -13.57 1.05 10.43
C CYS A 81 -13.03 1.89 11.59
N LYS A 82 -12.96 3.21 11.43
CA LYS A 82 -12.46 4.12 12.48
C LYS A 82 -13.39 4.23 13.71
N ARG A 83 -14.64 3.74 13.61
CA ARG A 83 -15.61 3.73 14.72
C ARG A 83 -15.42 2.50 15.59
N CYS A 84 -15.59 1.30 15.04
CA CYS A 84 -15.56 0.05 15.80
C CYS A 84 -14.22 -0.71 15.72
N GLN A 85 -13.27 -0.24 14.91
CA GLN A 85 -11.95 -0.84 14.64
C GLN A 85 -11.97 -2.19 13.92
N ALA A 86 -13.14 -2.74 13.57
CA ALA A 86 -13.28 -3.94 12.74
C ALA A 86 -12.94 -3.68 11.27
N TYR A 87 -12.64 -4.75 10.55
CA TYR A 87 -12.24 -4.72 9.14
C TYR A 87 -13.45 -4.94 8.21
N GLY A 88 -13.29 -4.57 6.94
CA GLY A 88 -14.24 -4.87 5.86
C GLY A 88 -15.32 -3.81 5.61
N HIS A 89 -15.35 -2.73 6.40
CA HIS A 89 -16.28 -1.62 6.20
C HIS A 89 -15.68 -0.29 6.68
N THR A 90 -16.31 0.83 6.28
CA THR A 90 -15.89 2.19 6.68
C THR A 90 -16.80 2.74 7.77
N GLN A 91 -16.34 3.77 8.49
CA GLN A 91 -17.09 4.42 9.57
C GLN A 91 -18.47 4.93 9.14
N LYS A 92 -18.61 5.36 7.88
CA LYS A 92 -19.86 5.90 7.32
C LYS A 92 -21.01 4.88 7.36
N TYR A 93 -20.70 3.60 7.23
CA TYR A 93 -21.68 2.51 7.19
C TYR A 93 -21.63 1.64 8.46
N CYS A 94 -21.06 2.16 9.55
CA CYS A 94 -20.90 1.42 10.79
C CYS A 94 -21.93 1.87 11.84
N ASN A 95 -22.78 0.94 12.29
CA ASN A 95 -23.73 1.19 13.38
C ASN A 95 -23.27 0.63 14.76
N MET A 96 -22.08 0.03 14.82
CA MET A 96 -21.54 -0.52 16.08
C MET A 96 -21.07 0.55 17.07
N GLU A 97 -20.99 0.18 18.35
CA GLU A 97 -20.41 1.02 19.42
C GLU A 97 -18.97 1.46 19.07
N PRO A 98 -18.58 2.70 19.38
CA PRO A 98 -17.22 3.16 19.14
C PRO A 98 -16.21 2.42 20.03
N ARG A 99 -15.07 2.07 19.46
CA ARG A 99 -13.94 1.44 20.14
C ARG A 99 -12.67 2.24 19.90
N CYS A 100 -11.94 2.52 20.98
CA CYS A 100 -10.72 3.28 20.92
C CYS A 100 -9.57 2.43 20.36
N VAL A 101 -8.87 2.95 19.34
CA VAL A 101 -7.72 2.28 18.71
C VAL A 101 -6.53 2.07 19.67
N LYS A 102 -6.43 2.92 20.70
CA LYS A 102 -5.32 2.93 21.67
C LYS A 102 -5.54 1.98 22.84
N CYS A 103 -6.77 1.88 23.36
CA CYS A 103 -7.02 1.18 24.62
C CYS A 103 -8.15 0.15 24.57
N ALA A 104 -8.76 -0.05 23.41
CA ALA A 104 -9.92 -0.92 23.19
C ALA A 104 -11.20 -0.56 24.00
N GLY A 105 -11.23 0.60 24.67
CA GLY A 105 -12.38 1.09 25.45
C GLY A 105 -13.57 1.51 24.58
N LYS A 106 -14.76 1.57 25.19
CA LYS A 106 -16.05 1.93 24.54
C LYS A 106 -16.21 3.44 24.32
N HIS A 107 -15.27 4.06 23.63
CA HIS A 107 -15.31 5.48 23.28
C HIS A 107 -14.55 5.71 21.96
N SER A 108 -14.80 6.85 21.34
CA SER A 108 -14.05 7.29 20.16
C SER A 108 -12.61 7.62 20.52
N THR A 109 -11.65 7.35 19.65
CA THR A 109 -10.22 7.64 19.91
C THR A 109 -9.94 9.10 20.33
N ASN A 110 -10.74 10.05 19.83
CA ASN A 110 -10.62 11.47 20.18
C ASN A 110 -10.98 11.78 21.65
N ASP A 111 -11.83 10.97 22.27
CA ASP A 111 -12.24 11.13 23.68
C ASP A 111 -11.32 10.34 24.64
N CYS A 112 -10.27 9.71 24.11
CA CYS A 112 -9.41 8.86 24.91
C CYS A 112 -8.54 9.68 25.87
N LYS A 113 -8.77 9.52 27.17
CA LYS A 113 -7.98 10.14 28.25
C LYS A 113 -6.60 9.51 28.47
N LYS A 114 -6.27 8.40 27.80
CA LYS A 114 -4.95 7.76 27.97
C LYS A 114 -3.87 8.61 27.29
N PRO A 115 -2.71 8.82 27.95
CA PRO A 115 -1.58 9.51 27.35
C PRO A 115 -1.05 8.71 26.15
N ASN A 116 -0.41 9.39 25.20
CA ASN A 116 0.15 8.75 24.00
C ASN A 116 1.26 7.73 24.32
N ASP A 117 1.91 7.88 25.48
CA ASP A 117 2.99 7.01 25.96
C ASP A 117 2.48 5.71 26.63
N ALA A 118 1.18 5.65 26.96
CA ALA A 118 0.61 4.45 27.56
C ALA A 118 0.66 3.27 26.59
N THR A 119 1.00 2.08 27.12
CA THR A 119 0.99 0.83 26.37
C THR A 119 -0.37 0.64 25.69
N PRO A 120 -0.41 0.60 24.35
CA PRO A 120 -1.66 0.46 23.64
C PRO A 120 -2.19 -0.97 23.78
N LYS A 121 -3.51 -1.13 23.70
CA LYS A 121 -4.18 -2.42 23.74
C LYS A 121 -5.00 -2.63 22.47
N CYS A 122 -4.75 -3.74 21.79
CA CYS A 122 -5.48 -4.07 20.58
C CYS A 122 -6.90 -4.53 20.91
N VAL A 123 -7.87 -4.06 20.12
CA VAL A 123 -9.28 -4.46 20.25
C VAL A 123 -9.54 -5.92 19.84
N HIS A 124 -8.70 -6.48 18.97
CA HIS A 124 -8.91 -7.78 18.34
C HIS A 124 -8.22 -8.91 19.09
N CYS A 125 -6.93 -8.74 19.43
CA CYS A 125 -6.15 -9.76 20.14
C CYS A 125 -5.83 -9.41 21.60
N GLY A 126 -6.07 -8.18 22.05
CA GLY A 126 -5.74 -7.75 23.43
C GLY A 126 -4.27 -7.49 23.70
N GLU A 127 -3.39 -7.73 22.74
CA GLU A 127 -1.93 -7.53 22.84
C GLU A 127 -1.51 -6.05 22.90
N ALA A 128 -0.26 -5.82 23.29
CA ALA A 128 0.36 -4.52 23.52
C ALA A 128 0.68 -3.73 22.22
N HIS A 129 -0.30 -3.56 21.33
CA HIS A 129 -0.18 -2.77 20.11
C HIS A 129 -1.52 -2.09 19.76
N PRO A 130 -1.52 -0.97 19.02
CA PRO A 130 -2.76 -0.34 18.60
C PRO A 130 -3.49 -1.22 17.58
N ALA A 131 -4.82 -1.10 17.50
CA ALA A 131 -5.62 -1.86 16.53
C ALA A 131 -5.30 -1.51 15.07
N SER A 132 -4.67 -0.34 14.81
CA SER A 132 -4.21 0.10 13.50
C SER A 132 -2.85 -0.48 13.09
N TYR A 133 -2.15 -1.17 13.98
CA TYR A 133 -0.86 -1.78 13.66
C TYR A 133 -1.04 -2.88 12.62
N ARG A 134 -0.23 -2.86 11.55
CA ARG A 134 -0.27 -3.84 10.44
C ARG A 134 1.06 -4.57 10.22
N GLY A 135 1.89 -4.67 11.25
CA GLY A 135 3.13 -5.45 11.19
C GLY A 135 2.92 -6.95 11.48
N VAL A 136 4.02 -7.67 11.71
CA VAL A 136 4.03 -9.13 11.92
C VAL A 136 3.08 -9.57 13.05
N LEU A 137 3.00 -8.78 14.13
CA LEU A 137 2.13 -9.04 15.28
C LEU A 137 0.63 -9.07 14.89
N TRP A 138 0.22 -8.25 13.92
CA TRP A 138 -1.16 -8.27 13.39
C TRP A 138 -1.46 -9.56 12.62
N LEU A 139 -0.53 -10.01 11.78
CA LEU A 139 -0.68 -11.25 11.00
C LEU A 139 -0.80 -12.48 11.88
N LEU A 140 -0.02 -12.54 12.96
CA LEU A 140 0.01 -13.68 13.87
C LEU A 140 -1.22 -13.71 14.80
N ASN A 141 -1.63 -12.56 15.32
CA ASN A 141 -2.56 -12.50 16.45
C ASN A 141 -3.95 -11.96 16.10
N CYS A 142 -4.08 -11.03 15.14
CA CYS A 142 -5.38 -10.48 14.74
C CYS A 142 -6.03 -11.24 13.58
N ARG A 143 -5.25 -11.73 12.62
CA ARG A 143 -5.81 -12.46 11.46
C ARG A 143 -6.47 -13.79 11.86
N LYS A 144 -6.00 -14.43 12.94
CA LYS A 144 -6.58 -15.68 13.46
C LYS A 144 -7.98 -15.49 14.05
N SER A 145 -8.22 -14.38 14.75
CA SER A 145 -9.55 -14.03 15.27
C SER A 145 -10.56 -13.71 14.16
N GLU A 146 -10.11 -13.26 12.99
CA GLU A 146 -10.99 -13.03 11.82
C GLU A 146 -11.50 -14.34 11.19
N MET A 147 -10.76 -15.44 11.34
CA MET A 147 -11.10 -16.74 10.74
C MET A 147 -12.16 -17.53 11.54
N GLN A 148 -12.40 -17.14 12.79
CA GLN A 148 -13.42 -17.74 13.69
C GLN A 148 -14.83 -17.17 13.48
N LEU A 149 -14.99 -16.05 12.75
CA LEU A 149 -16.28 -15.39 12.50
C LEU A 149 -16.92 -15.78 11.14
N LYS A 150 -16.32 -16.72 10.40
CA LYS A 150 -16.85 -17.28 9.14
C LYS A 150 -17.40 -18.71 9.31
N LYS A 151 -18.01 -19.01 10.46
CA LYS A 151 -18.83 -20.22 10.65
C LYS A 151 -20.27 -19.83 10.86
#